data_AF-A0A542KHD3-F1
#
_entry.id   AF-A0A542KHD3-F1
#
_cell.length_a   1.000
_cell.length_b   1.000
_cell.length_c   1.000
_cell.angle_alpha   90.00
_cell.angle_beta   90.00
_cell.angle_gamma   90.00
#
_symmetry.space_group_name_H-M   'P 1'
#
loop_
_entity.id
_entity.type
_entity.pdbx_description
1 polymer ?
#
loop_
_entity_poly.entity_id
_entity_poly.type
_entity_poly.pdbx_seq_one_letter_code
_entity_poly.pdbx_strand_id
1 'polypeptide(L)' 'MTASRQAPTRAMPKTERRSLMARKPTKPRPVKCPDCDGNGEITQAVRVGTRNGRLTDHRQTGLCLTCLGAGEIPADT' A
#
# COMPACT_ATOMS: atom_id res chain seq x y z
N MET A 1 31.34 27.21 65.84
CA MET A 1 31.68 27.41 64.41
C MET A 1 32.53 26.22 63.99
N THR A 2 32.25 25.35 63.03
CA THR A 2 31.14 25.09 62.10
C THR A 2 31.46 23.69 61.54
N ALA A 3 30.52 22.75 61.56
CA ALA A 3 30.71 21.40 61.04
C ALA A 3 30.55 21.40 59.51
N SER A 4 31.60 21.06 58.77
CA SER A 4 31.53 20.91 57.30
C SER A 4 31.09 19.49 56.94
N ARG A 5 29.79 19.34 56.66
CA ARG A 5 29.25 18.18 55.95
C ARG A 5 29.45 18.43 54.45
N GLN A 6 30.26 17.62 53.79
CA GLN A 6 30.27 17.55 52.32
C GLN A 6 29.33 16.43 51.86
N ALA A 7 28.41 16.77 50.96
CA ALA A 7 27.52 15.84 50.28
C ALA A 7 28.20 15.34 48.99
N PRO A 8 28.12 14.05 48.64
CA PRO A 8 28.56 13.60 47.33
C PRO A 8 27.45 13.87 46.29
N THR A 9 27.73 14.76 45.35
CA THR A 9 26.90 14.96 44.16
C THR A 9 27.08 13.77 43.21
N ARG A 10 26.31 12.70 43.42
CA ARG A 10 26.14 11.65 42.40
C ARG A 10 25.38 12.23 41.22
N ALA A 11 26.10 12.68 40.20
CA ALA A 11 25.53 12.93 38.89
C ALA A 11 24.97 11.60 38.34
N MET A 12 23.70 11.60 37.96
CA MET A 12 23.03 10.46 37.35
C MET A 12 23.74 10.08 36.03
N PRO A 13 23.94 8.78 35.72
CA PRO A 13 24.39 8.40 34.39
C PRO A 13 23.30 8.86 33.42
N LYS A 14 23.67 9.61 32.39
CA LYS A 14 22.77 9.93 31.28
C LYS A 14 22.51 8.60 30.55
N THR A 15 21.57 7.82 31.08
CA THR A 15 21.04 6.62 30.45
C THR A 15 20.75 6.98 29.01
N GLU A 16 21.40 6.23 28.15
CA GLU A 16 21.48 6.39 26.73
C GLU A 16 20.16 6.91 26.17
N ARG A 17 20.21 8.09 25.55
CA ARG A 17 19.14 8.54 24.66
C ARG A 17 19.22 7.64 23.44
N ARG A 18 18.70 6.42 23.57
CA ARG A 18 18.43 5.53 22.44
C ARG A 18 17.39 6.27 21.61
N SER A 19 17.88 6.99 20.60
CA SER A 19 17.03 7.63 19.61
C SER A 19 16.22 6.50 18.98
N LEU A 20 14.98 6.35 19.42
CA LEU A 20 13.98 5.55 18.73
C LEU A 20 13.74 6.30 17.43
N MET A 21 14.59 6.04 16.45
CA MET A 21 14.36 6.42 15.06
C MET A 21 12.95 5.91 14.75
N ALA A 22 11.97 6.82 14.75
CA ALA A 22 10.62 6.48 14.39
C ALA A 22 10.69 5.90 12.99
N ARG A 23 10.49 4.58 12.88
CA ARG A 23 10.47 3.91 11.58
C ARG A 23 9.35 4.56 10.80
N LYS A 24 9.69 5.22 9.69
CA LYS A 24 8.68 5.76 8.79
C LYS A 24 7.76 4.60 8.40
N PRO A 25 6.43 4.72 8.54
CA PRO A 25 5.54 3.68 8.07
C PRO A 25 5.81 3.49 6.58
N THR A 26 6.22 2.27 6.20
CA THR A 26 6.35 1.90 4.80
C THR A 26 4.95 1.94 4.22
N LYS A 27 4.71 2.79 3.21
CA LYS A 27 3.44 2.79 2.50
C LYS A 27 3.17 1.39 1.96
N PRO A 28 1.97 0.84 2.15
CA PRO A 28 1.60 -0.44 1.54
C PRO A 28 1.88 -0.37 0.04
N ARG A 29 2.49 -1.42 -0.51
CA ARG A 29 2.71 -1.50 -1.95
C ARG A 29 1.38 -1.89 -2.60
N PRO A 30 0.93 -1.20 -3.65
CA PRO A 30 -0.24 -1.61 -4.40
C PRO A 30 -0.08 -3.06 -4.91
N VAL A 31 -1.18 -3.80 -4.94
CA VAL A 31 -1.23 -5.19 -5.39
C VAL A 31 -1.80 -5.26 -6.80
N LYS A 32 -1.40 -6.27 -7.58
CA LYS A 32 -1.98 -6.49 -8.90
C LYS A 32 -3.49 -6.72 -8.80
N CYS A 33 -4.24 -6.14 -9.72
CA CYS A 33 -5.66 -6.40 -9.86
C CYS A 33 -5.89 -7.86 -10.30
N PRO A 34 -6.65 -8.67 -9.54
CA PRO A 34 -6.83 -10.09 -9.83
C PRO A 34 -7.70 -10.34 -11.07
N ASP A 35 -8.55 -9.39 -11.47
CA ASP A 35 -9.46 -9.56 -12.61
C ASP A 35 -8.79 -9.35 -13.97
N CYS A 36 -7.69 -8.59 -14.02
CA CYS A 36 -6.95 -8.31 -15.24
C CYS A 36 -5.46 -8.68 -15.15
N ASP A 37 -5.06 -9.37 -14.08
CA ASP A 37 -3.69 -9.84 -13.81
C ASP A 37 -2.60 -8.74 -13.89
N GLY A 38 -2.97 -7.50 -13.64
CA GLY A 38 -2.05 -6.36 -13.74
C GLY A 38 -2.11 -5.58 -15.05
N ASN A 39 -2.88 -6.02 -16.05
CA ASN A 39 -2.88 -5.40 -17.38
C ASN A 39 -3.70 -4.10 -17.45
N GLY A 40 -4.65 -3.89 -16.52
CA GLY A 40 -5.57 -2.76 -16.56
C GLY A 40 -6.71 -2.89 -17.57
N GLU A 41 -6.69 -3.91 -18.42
CA GLU A 41 -7.69 -4.12 -19.46
C GLU A 41 -8.17 -5.58 -19.49
N ILE A 42 -9.38 -5.79 -20.02
CA ILE A 42 -9.99 -7.11 -20.21
C ILE A 42 -10.40 -7.25 -21.67
N THR A 43 -10.06 -8.39 -22.29
CA THR A 43 -10.44 -8.68 -23.68
C THR A 43 -11.60 -9.66 -23.75
N GLN A 44 -12.75 -9.22 -24.26
CA GLN A 44 -13.96 -10.02 -24.40
C GLN A 44 -14.36 -10.22 -25.87
N ALA A 45 -15.09 -11.29 -26.15
CA ALA A 45 -15.63 -11.53 -27.48
C ALA A 45 -16.85 -10.63 -27.73
N VAL A 46 -16.92 -10.03 -28.92
CA VAL A 46 -18.00 -9.10 -29.27
C VAL A 46 -19.26 -9.90 -29.61
N ARG A 47 -20.40 -9.50 -29.03
CA ARG A 47 -21.72 -10.04 -29.33
C ARG A 47 -22.58 -8.97 -29.99
N VAL A 48 -23.28 -9.32 -31.08
CA VAL A 48 -24.12 -8.38 -31.85
C VAL A 48 -25.56 -8.91 -31.99
N GLY A 49 -26.55 -8.01 -31.90
CA GLY A 49 -27.97 -8.35 -31.96
C GLY A 49 -28.72 -8.15 -30.64
N THR A 50 -29.98 -8.56 -30.59
CA THR A 50 -30.87 -8.31 -29.43
C THR A 50 -30.55 -9.24 -28.26
N ARG A 51 -30.80 -8.76 -27.03
CA ARG A 51 -30.76 -9.40 -25.68
C ARG A 51 -29.59 -10.35 -25.34
N ASN A 52 -29.27 -11.32 -26.20
CA ASN A 52 -28.20 -12.31 -26.10
C ASN A 52 -27.50 -12.52 -27.45
N GLY A 53 -27.16 -11.42 -28.14
CA GLY A 53 -26.66 -11.42 -29.53
C GLY A 53 -25.63 -12.48 -29.90
N ARG A 54 -25.47 -12.71 -31.20
CA ARG A 54 -24.56 -13.73 -31.75
C ARG A 54 -23.12 -13.37 -31.42
N LEU A 55 -22.36 -14.37 -30.96
CA LEU A 55 -20.90 -14.30 -30.80
C LEU A 55 -20.25 -14.11 -32.17
N THR A 56 -19.35 -13.14 -32.25
CA THR A 56 -18.52 -12.89 -33.44
C THR A 56 -17.10 -13.40 -33.22
N ASP A 57 -16.33 -13.54 -34.30
CA ASP A 57 -14.91 -13.90 -34.23
C ASP A 57 -14.02 -12.73 -33.77
N HIS A 58 -14.62 -11.55 -33.56
CA HIS A 58 -13.93 -10.36 -33.10
C HIS A 58 -13.84 -10.29 -31.59
N ARG A 59 -12.73 -9.74 -31.10
CA ARG A 59 -12.52 -9.44 -29.69
C ARG A 59 -12.33 -7.94 -29.50
N GLN A 60 -12.89 -7.42 -28.42
CA GLN A 60 -12.73 -6.05 -28.00
C GLN A 60 -12.01 -6.03 -26.65
N THR A 61 -11.03 -5.14 -26.56
CA THR A 61 -10.38 -4.82 -25.29
C THR A 61 -11.07 -3.62 -24.69
N GLY A 62 -11.41 -3.73 -23.41
CA GLY A 62 -12.03 -2.66 -22.64
C GLY A 62 -11.29 -2.45 -21.32
N LEU A 63 -11.56 -1.31 -20.70
CA LEU A 63 -11.04 -0.95 -19.39
C LEU A 63 -11.45 -1.99 -18.34
N CYS A 64 -10.51 -2.48 -17.53
CA CYS A 64 -10.84 -3.29 -16.36
C CYS A 64 -11.57 -2.42 -15.35
N LEU A 65 -12.85 -2.71 -15.11
CA LEU A 65 -13.70 -1.89 -14.25
C LEU A 65 -13.34 -2.00 -12.76
N THR A 66 -12.70 -3.09 -12.35
CA THR A 66 -12.26 -3.30 -10.96
C THR A 66 -11.13 -2.35 -10.54
N CYS A 67 -10.16 -2.14 -11.43
CA CYS A 67 -9.02 -1.25 -11.16
C CYS A 67 -9.06 0.06 -11.97
N LEU A 68 -10.14 0.30 -12.72
CA LEU A 68 -10.32 1.47 -13.58
C LEU A 68 -9.15 1.73 -14.54
N GLY A 69 -8.54 0.66 -15.05
CA GLY A 69 -7.37 0.77 -15.95
C GLY A 69 -6.01 0.81 -15.29
N ALA A 70 -5.93 0.92 -13.96
CA ALA A 70 -4.65 1.06 -13.28
C ALA A 70 -3.79 -0.21 -13.29
N GLY A 71 -4.41 -1.39 -13.45
CA GLY A 71 -3.74 -2.68 -13.31
C GLY A 71 -3.43 -3.05 -11.86
N GLU A 72 -3.53 -2.11 -10.92
CA GLU A 72 -3.23 -2.33 -9.51
C GLU A 72 -4.38 -1.80 -8.63
N ILE A 73 -4.51 -2.36 -7.43
CA ILE A 73 -5.46 -1.97 -6.41
C ILE A 73 -4.66 -1.54 -5.17
N PRO A 74 -5.08 -0.50 -4.43
CA PRO A 74 -4.45 -0.15 -3.16
C PRO A 74 -4.40 -1.38 -2.24
N ALA A 75 -3.23 -1.68 -1.67
CA ALA A 75 -3.15 -2.62 -0.56
C ALA A 75 -3.90 -1.99 0.62
N ASP A 76 -4.76 -2.78 1.25
CA ASP A 76 -5.74 -2.44 2.30
C ASP A 76 -5.39 -1.17 3.10
N THR A 77 -6.37 -0.26 3.19
CA THR A 77 -6.28 0.93 4.07
C THR A 77 -6.44 0.54 5.54
#